data_AF-A0A430AKB8-F1
#
_entry.id   AF-A0A430AKB8-F1
#
_cell.length_a   1.000
_cell.length_b   1.000
_cell.length_c   1.000
_cell.angle_alpha   90.00
_cell.angle_beta   90.00
_cell.angle_gamma   90.00
#
_symmetry.space_group_name_H-M   'P 1'
#
loop_
_entity.id
_entity.type
_entity.pdbx_description
1 polymer ?
#
loop_
_entity_poly.entity_id
_entity_poly.type
_entity_poly.pdbx_seq_one_letter_code
_entity_poly.pdbx_strand_id
1 'polypeptide(L)'
;MAKVTLDKQVFDTNIKRVKTEVQQIKFQCSDNLGETNITPFTDYVAIIQEFKSMIDNYKQLVTDDTDKIMQMGEKIVESDKAIAEGIAQSKSK
;
A
#
# COMPACT_ATOMS: atom_id res chain seq x y z
N MET A 1 -0.71 -23.78 -23.43
CA MET A 1 -0.27 -22.62 -22.63
C MET A 1 -1.17 -22.51 -21.41
N ALA A 2 -0.60 -22.48 -20.22
CA ALA A 2 -1.37 -22.27 -19.00
C ALA A 2 -1.90 -20.82 -19.00
N LYS A 3 -3.22 -20.65 -18.91
CA LYS A 3 -3.86 -19.35 -18.82
C LYS A 3 -3.74 -18.89 -17.36
N VAL A 4 -2.66 -18.20 -17.01
CA VAL A 4 -2.64 -17.42 -15.77
C VAL A 4 -3.77 -16.42 -15.94
N THR A 5 -4.79 -16.52 -15.11
CA THR A 5 -5.90 -15.56 -15.11
C THR A 5 -5.89 -14.94 -13.73
N LEU A 6 -5.63 -13.63 -13.66
CA LEU A 6 -5.72 -12.92 -12.39
C LEU A 6 -7.17 -12.91 -11.91
N ASP A 7 -7.44 -13.45 -10.71
CA ASP A 7 -8.70 -13.18 -10.04
C ASP A 7 -8.70 -11.73 -9.56
N LYS A 8 -9.23 -10.84 -10.41
CA LYS A 8 -9.22 -9.39 -10.19
C LYS A 8 -9.97 -9.01 -8.91
N GLN A 9 -11.03 -9.72 -8.56
CA GLN A 9 -11.83 -9.42 -7.38
C GLN A 9 -11.04 -9.72 -6.11
N VAL A 10 -10.43 -10.90 -6.02
CA VAL A 10 -9.60 -11.28 -4.87
C VAL A 10 -8.38 -10.37 -4.77
N PHE A 11 -7.74 -10.08 -5.91
CA PHE A 11 -6.60 -9.17 -5.98
C PHE A 11 -6.94 -7.77 -5.46
N ASP A 12 -7.97 -7.12 -6.03
CA ASP A 12 -8.38 -5.77 -5.63
C ASP A 12 -8.77 -5.71 -4.15
N THR A 13 -9.47 -6.75 -3.67
CA THR A 13 -9.90 -6.84 -2.27
C THR A 13 -8.69 -6.85 -1.34
N ASN A 14 -7.69 -7.68 -1.64
CA ASN A 14 -6.50 -7.81 -0.83
C ASN A 14 -5.67 -6.51 -0.81
N ILE A 15 -5.47 -5.88 -1.97
CA ILE A 15 -4.68 -4.63 -2.03
C ILE A 15 -5.40 -3.47 -1.33
N LYS A 16 -6.72 -3.33 -1.51
CA LYS A 16 -7.54 -2.34 -0.78
C LYS A 16 -7.53 -2.57 0.72
N ARG A 17 -7.52 -3.83 1.16
CA ARG A 17 -7.41 -4.18 2.59
C ARG A 17 -6.07 -3.69 3.16
N VAL A 18 -4.94 -3.98 2.51
CA VAL A 18 -3.63 -3.50 2.96
C VAL A 18 -3.59 -1.97 3.05
N LYS A 19 -4.08 -1.28 2.01
CA LYS A 19 -4.16 0.18 2.00
C LYS A 19 -5.03 0.74 3.14
N THR A 20 -6.11 0.04 3.48
CA THR A 20 -6.98 0.44 4.59
C THR A 20 -6.33 0.20 5.95
N GLU A 21 -5.74 -0.98 6.16
CA GLU A 21 -5.10 -1.38 7.40
C GLU A 21 -3.92 -0.47 7.74
N VAL A 22 -3.11 -0.06 6.76
CA VAL A 22 -1.99 0.86 7.02
C VAL A 22 -2.45 2.25 7.44
N GLN A 23 -3.54 2.76 6.84
CA GLN A 23 -4.12 4.06 7.20
C GLN A 23 -4.73 4.05 8.60
N GLN A 24 -5.13 2.88 9.10
CA GLN A 24 -5.66 2.69 10.45
C GLN A 24 -4.58 2.62 11.54
N ILE A 25 -3.29 2.62 11.19
CA ILE A 25 -2.21 2.66 12.19
C ILE A 25 -2.32 3.98 12.96
N LYS A 26 -2.73 3.87 14.23
CA LYS A 26 -2.82 5.01 15.14
C LYS A 26 -1.57 5.02 16.02
N PHE A 27 -0.84 6.12 15.98
CA PHE A 27 0.14 6.44 16.99
C PHE A 27 -0.46 7.49 17.90
N GLN A 28 -0.64 7.13 19.17
CA GLN A 28 -1.02 8.07 20.22
C GLN A 28 0.12 8.10 21.22
N CYS A 29 0.87 9.19 21.19
CA CYS A 29 1.60 9.62 22.37
C CYS A 29 0.80 10.77 22.97
N SER A 30 0.63 10.80 24.29
CA SER A 30 -0.08 11.89 24.95
C SER A 30 0.57 13.22 24.55
N ASP A 31 -0.20 14.12 23.94
CA ASP A 31 0.25 15.45 23.50
C ASP A 31 0.62 16.39 24.67
N ASN A 32 0.54 15.91 25.92
CA ASN A 32 0.80 16.65 27.14
C ASN A 32 2.24 16.49 27.66
N LEU A 33 3.22 16.40 26.76
CA LEU A 33 4.61 16.63 27.16
C LEU A 33 4.83 18.13 27.18
N GLY A 34 4.43 18.75 28.29
CA GLY A 34 4.60 20.18 28.50
C GLY A 34 6.04 20.61 28.24
N GLU A 35 6.21 21.86 27.78
CA GLU A 35 7.52 22.47 27.59
C GLU A 35 8.31 22.38 28.91
N THR A 36 9.33 21.53 28.91
CA THR A 36 10.27 21.40 30.02
C THR A 36 11.68 21.51 29.45
N ASN A 37 12.56 22.09 30.24
CA ASN A 37 13.98 22.24 29.96
C ASN A 37 14.83 21.14 30.65
N ILE A 38 14.18 20.12 31.23
CA ILE A 38 14.85 18.98 31.85
C ILE A 38 15.19 17.97 30.73
N THR A 39 16.49 17.78 30.47
CA THR A 39 17.01 17.05 29.30
C THR A 39 16.35 15.68 29.02
N PRO A 40 16.16 14.78 30.00
CA PRO A 40 15.44 13.51 29.76
C PRO A 40 14.07 13.65 29.09
N PHE A 41 13.33 14.72 29.39
CA PHE A 41 12.01 14.94 28.81
C PHE A 41 12.07 15.58 27.43
N THR A 42 13.04 16.46 27.17
CA THR A 42 13.25 17.01 25.83
C THR A 42 13.69 15.93 24.85
N ASP A 43 14.55 15.00 25.28
CA ASP A 43 15.00 13.87 24.47
C ASP A 43 13.83 12.92 24.19
N TYR A 44 12.98 12.67 25.19
CA TYR A 44 11.76 11.87 25.02
C TYR A 44 10.81 12.49 24.00
N VAL A 45 10.58 13.80 24.04
CA VAL A 45 9.77 14.52 23.05
C VAL A 45 10.35 14.37 21.65
N ALA A 46 11.67 14.53 21.49
CA ALA A 46 12.33 14.38 20.19
C ALA A 46 12.15 12.97 19.61
N ILE A 47 12.33 11.93 20.44
CA ILE A 47 12.15 10.54 20.03
C ILE A 47 10.69 10.28 19.58
N ILE A 48 9.71 10.84 20.29
CA ILE A 48 8.30 10.69 19.91
C ILE A 48 7.98 11.37 18.58
N GLN A 49 8.53 12.57 18.37
CA GLN A 49 8.35 13.29 17.10
C GLN A 49 8.97 12.51 15.94
N GLU A 50 10.19 12.00 16.12
CA GLU A 50 10.85 11.16 15.13
C GLU A 50 10.04 9.89 14.83
N PHE A 51 9.55 9.20 15.86
CA PHE A 51 8.75 8.00 15.70
C PHE A 51 7.40 8.28 14.99
N LYS A 52 6.76 9.42 15.28
CA LYS A 52 5.57 9.87 14.56
C LYS A 52 5.88 10.06 13.07
N SER A 53 6.98 10.75 12.75
CA SER A 53 7.42 10.94 11.36
C SER A 53 7.72 9.61 10.66
N MET A 54 8.32 8.65 11.35
CA MET A 54 8.56 7.30 10.80
C MET A 54 7.26 6.58 10.46
N ILE A 55 6.23 6.68 11.32
CA ILE A 55 4.92 6.08 11.06
C ILE A 55 4.23 6.73 9.86
N ASP A 56 4.29 8.05 9.75
CA ASP A 56 3.69 8.76 8.61
C ASP A 56 4.41 8.40 7.30
N ASN A 57 5.75 8.32 7.32
CA ASN A 57 6.54 7.86 6.18
C ASN A 57 6.20 6.43 5.77
N TYR A 58 6.06 5.52 6.75
CA TYR A 58 5.67 4.13 6.48
C TYR A 58 4.30 4.03 5.81
N LYS A 59 3.31 4.80 6.31
CA LYS A 59 1.98 4.86 5.69
C LYS A 59 2.03 5.33 4.25
N GLN A 60 2.84 6.33 3.95
CA GLN A 60 3.00 6.84 2.60
C GLN A 60 3.62 5.78 1.68
N LEU A 61 4.71 5.15 2.09
CA LEU A 61 5.39 4.11 1.30
C LEU A 61 4.45 2.95 0.94
N VAL A 62 3.72 2.42 1.93
CA VAL A 62 2.76 1.34 1.68
C VAL A 62 1.63 1.81 0.77
N THR A 63 1.15 3.05 0.94
CA THR A 63 0.12 3.62 0.06
C THR A 63 0.59 3.69 -1.38
N ASP A 64 1.78 4.25 -1.63
CA ASP A 64 2.35 4.36 -2.97
C ASP A 64 2.55 2.99 -3.62
N ASP A 65 3.04 2.02 -2.86
CA ASP A 65 3.26 0.67 -3.37
C ASP A 65 1.95 -0.07 -3.64
N THR A 66 0.93 0.09 -2.80
CA THR A 66 -0.41 -0.46 -3.09
C THR A 66 -1.00 0.11 -4.38
N ASP A 67 -0.79 1.40 -4.66
CA ASP A 67 -1.27 2.04 -5.90
C ASP A 67 -0.53 1.52 -7.13
N LYS A 68 0.80 1.35 -7.05
CA LYS A 68 1.58 0.72 -8.13
C LYS A 68 1.16 -0.73 -8.37
N ILE A 69 0.90 -1.49 -7.31
CA ILE A 69 0.45 -2.88 -7.41
C ILE A 69 -0.94 -2.94 -8.06
N MET A 70 -1.87 -2.06 -7.69
CA MET A 70 -3.17 -1.97 -8.36
C MET A 70 -3.03 -1.74 -9.88
N GLN A 71 -2.20 -0.78 -10.29
CA GLN A 71 -1.94 -0.51 -11.71
C GLN A 71 -1.32 -1.70 -12.44
N MET A 72 -0.42 -2.45 -11.78
CA MET A 72 0.13 -3.68 -12.35
C MET A 72 -0.94 -4.75 -12.54
N GLY A 73 -1.87 -4.89 -11.59
CA GLY A 73 -3.01 -5.80 -11.72
C GLY A 73 -3.89 -5.49 -12.92
N GLU A 74 -4.13 -4.21 -13.22
CA GLU A 74 -4.86 -3.78 -14.42
C GLU A 74 -4.14 -4.17 -15.71
N LYS A 75 -2.83 -3.90 -15.79
CA LYS A 75 -2.01 -4.26 -16.96
C LYS A 75 -1.96 -5.76 -17.22
N ILE A 76 -1.97 -6.58 -16.16
CA ILE A 76 -2.05 -8.05 -16.29
C ILE A 76 -3.38 -8.45 -16.94
N VAL A 77 -4.51 -7.91 -16.47
CA VAL A 77 -5.83 -8.21 -17.04
C VAL A 77 -5.93 -7.78 -18.51
N GLU A 78 -5.42 -6.59 -18.85
CA GLU A 78 -5.37 -6.12 -20.23
C GLU A 78 -4.54 -7.03 -21.12
N SER A 79 -3.36 -7.45 -20.64
CA SER A 79 -2.47 -8.36 -21.37
C SER A 79 -3.11 -9.73 -21.58
N ASP A 80 -3.75 -10.29 -20.54
CA ASP A 80 -4.46 -11.57 -20.62
C ASP A 80 -5.60 -11.53 -21.65
N LYS A 81 -6.34 -10.40 -21.69
CA LYS A 81 -7.40 -10.19 -22.68
C LYS A 81 -6.86 -10.12 -24.10
N ALA A 82 -5.80 -9.35 -24.34
CA ALA A 82 -5.19 -9.21 -25.66
C ALA A 82 -4.65 -10.56 -26.19
N ILE A 83 -4.02 -11.35 -25.32
CA ILE A 83 -3.54 -12.70 -25.67
C ILE A 83 -4.73 -13.61 -26.03
N ALA A 84 -5.81 -13.57 -25.26
CA ALA A 84 -7.00 -14.38 -25.52
C ALA A 84 -7.66 -14.04 -26.87
N GLU A 85 -7.77 -12.75 -27.21
CA GLU A 85 -8.31 -12.28 -28.48
C GLU A 85 -7.42 -12.67 -29.67
N GLY A 86 -6.09 -12.52 -29.55
CA GLY A 86 -5.15 -12.94 -30.58
C GLY A 86 -5.18 -14.45 -30.86
N ILE A 87 -5.30 -15.27 -29.81
CA ILE A 87 -5.47 -16.73 -29.95
C ILE A 87 -6.79 -17.05 -30.66
N ALA A 88 -7.90 -16.38 -30.30
CA ALA A 88 -9.21 -16.62 -30.91
C ALA A 88 -9.18 -16.34 -32.42
N GLN A 89 -8.58 -15.23 -32.85
CA GLN A 89 -8.45 -14.87 -34.26
C GLN A 89 -7.58 -15.87 -35.05
N SER A 90 -6.51 -16.39 -34.44
CA SER A 90 -5.63 -17.38 -35.08
C SER A 90 -6.29 -18.75 -35.33
N LYS A 91 -7.32 -19.11 -34.56
CA LYS A 91 -8.06 -20.38 -34.71
C LYS A 91 -9.22 -20.31 -35.71
N SER A 92 -9.58 -19.11 -36.18
CA SER A 92 -10.66 -18.89 -37.17
C SER A 92 -10.15 -18.75 -38.61
N LYS A 93 -8.84 -18.92 -38.84
CA LYS A 93 -8.20 -19.04 -40.15
C LYS A 93 -7.75 -20.47 -40.37
#